data_AF-X6FJC0-F1
#
_entry.id   AF-X6FJC0-F1
#
_cell.length_a   1.000
_cell.length_b   1.000
_cell.length_c   1.000
_cell.angle_alpha   90.00
_cell.angle_beta   90.00
_cell.angle_gamma   90.00
#
_symmetry.space_group_name_H-M   'P 1'
#
loop_
_entity.id
_entity.type
_entity.pdbx_description
1 polymer ?
#
loop_
_entity_poly.entity_id
_entity_poly.type
_entity_poly.pdbx_seq_one_letter_code
_entity_poly.pdbx_strand_id
1 'polypeptide(L)'
;MTLGIPRDRAGTFDPKLIAKYQRRFPDFDDKIISMYARGMSVREIRGHLEELYGIDVSPDLIAAVPDAVLEEVAEWQNRPLDACFPLVFFDAIRVKVRDEGFVRNKAIYIALGILPDGGKETLGIWIEQTEGAKFWLRVMNELENRGVADILIAVVDGMEGFPRRSTPYSRKRSCKPASWAC
;
A
#
# COMPACT_ATOMS: atom_id res chain seq x y z
N MET A 1 19.04 18.86 24.48
CA MET A 1 18.98 18.98 25.95
C MET A 1 19.02 17.58 26.55
N THR A 2 20.08 17.23 27.27
CA THR A 2 20.20 15.92 27.92
C THR A 2 19.43 15.93 29.23
N LEU A 3 18.40 15.10 29.34
CA LEU A 3 17.61 14.95 30.57
C LEU A 3 18.32 13.99 31.53
N GLY A 4 18.66 14.48 32.72
CA GLY A 4 19.17 13.66 33.81
C GLY A 4 18.04 12.89 34.47
N ILE A 5 17.68 11.71 33.95
CA ILE A 5 16.63 10.87 34.53
C ILE A 5 17.16 10.27 35.84
N PRO A 6 16.54 10.56 37.00
CA PRO A 6 16.97 9.99 38.27
C PRO A 6 16.79 8.46 38.25
N ARG A 7 17.81 7.75 38.74
CA ARG A 7 17.83 6.28 38.86
C ARG A 7 17.86 5.88 40.32
N ASP A 8 17.11 4.85 40.67
CA ASP A 8 17.18 4.23 41.98
C ASP A 8 18.46 3.36 42.11
N ARG A 9 18.88 3.12 43.35
CA ARG A 9 20.13 2.37 43.63
C ARG A 9 20.06 0.89 43.22
N ALA A 10 18.86 0.31 43.16
CA ALA A 10 18.64 -1.09 42.79
C ALA A 10 18.27 -1.27 41.31
N GLY A 11 18.08 -0.18 40.55
CA GLY A 11 17.65 -0.20 39.15
C GLY A 11 16.21 -0.69 38.92
N THR A 12 15.41 -0.81 39.98
CA THR A 12 14.03 -1.35 39.93
C THR A 12 13.00 -0.30 39.56
N PHE A 13 13.34 0.99 39.60
CA PHE A 13 12.40 2.06 39.26
C PHE A 13 12.08 2.06 37.77
N ASP A 14 10.81 1.91 37.40
CA ASP A 14 10.33 2.01 36.03
C ASP A 14 9.58 3.35 35.84
N PRO A 15 10.12 4.30 35.04
CA PRO A 15 9.50 5.61 34.90
C PRO A 15 8.21 5.49 34.07
N LYS A 16 7.09 5.94 34.64
CA LYS A 16 5.76 5.86 34.01
C LYS A 16 5.54 6.86 32.85
N LEU A 17 6.32 7.95 32.80
CA LEU A 17 6.18 9.03 31.82
C LEU A 17 7.06 8.83 30.57
N ILE A 18 8.25 8.27 30.74
CA ILE A 18 9.20 7.94 29.68
C ILE A 18 9.76 6.57 30.05
N ALA A 19 9.31 5.53 29.35
CA ALA A 19 9.75 4.17 29.63
C ALA A 19 11.28 4.05 29.54
N LYS A 20 11.86 3.08 30.24
CA LYS A 20 13.30 2.82 30.14
C LYS A 20 13.71 2.65 28.67
N TYR A 21 14.74 3.37 28.26
CA TYR A 21 15.26 3.41 26.88
C TYR A 21 14.33 4.03 25.83
N GLN A 22 13.19 4.59 26.23
CA GLN A 22 12.32 5.35 25.33
C GLN A 22 13.02 6.66 24.95
N ARG A 23 13.61 6.67 23.77
CA ARG A 23 14.24 7.84 23.15
C ARG A 23 13.32 8.57 22.16
N ARG A 24 12.10 8.04 21.94
CA ARG A 24 11.14 8.53 20.95
C ARG A 24 9.84 8.93 21.63
N PHE A 25 9.20 9.95 21.07
CA PHE A 25 7.81 10.23 21.38
C PHE A 25 6.93 9.08 20.85
N PRO A 26 5.94 8.62 21.61
CA PRO A 26 4.84 7.87 21.00
C PRO A 26 4.23 8.77 19.91
N ASP A 27 3.88 8.20 18.76
CA ASP A 27 3.35 8.89 17.55
C ASP A 27 4.40 9.55 16.64
N PHE A 28 5.70 9.41 16.93
CA PHE A 28 6.75 9.92 16.03
C PHE A 28 6.77 9.18 14.69
N ASP A 29 6.59 7.87 14.74
CA ASP A 29 6.63 6.99 13.58
C ASP A 29 5.41 7.24 12.67
N ASP A 30 4.21 7.48 13.22
CA ASP A 30 2.99 7.84 12.48
C ASP A 30 3.15 9.13 11.68
N LYS A 31 3.86 10.12 12.25
CA LYS A 31 4.15 11.37 11.55
C LYS A 31 5.05 11.13 10.35
N ILE A 32 6.08 10.30 10.50
CA ILE A 32 6.97 9.92 9.40
C ILE A 32 6.17 9.19 8.31
N ILE A 33 5.33 8.22 8.67
CA ILE A 33 4.44 7.49 7.75
C ILE A 33 3.53 8.47 6.99
N SER A 34 2.96 9.46 7.68
CA SER A 34 2.09 10.46 7.06
C SER A 34 2.82 11.37 6.06
N MET A 35 4.13 11.59 6.23
CA MET A 35 4.96 12.35 5.29
C MET A 35 5.32 11.50 4.07
N TYR A 36 5.61 10.21 4.27
CA TYR A 36 5.76 9.25 3.18
C TYR A 36 4.49 9.15 2.33
N ALA A 37 3.32 9.08 2.96
CA ALA A 37 2.02 9.05 2.28
C ALA A 37 1.76 10.31 1.43
N ARG A 38 2.39 11.44 1.78
CA ARG A 38 2.35 12.70 1.01
C ARG A 38 3.38 12.76 -0.12
N GLY A 39 4.20 11.73 -0.29
CA GLY A 39 5.22 11.65 -1.34
C GLY A 39 6.52 12.39 -1.02
N MET A 40 6.77 12.74 0.25
CA MET A 40 8.02 13.37 0.64
C MET A 40 9.17 12.37 0.59
N SER A 41 10.32 12.81 0.07
CA SER A 41 11.56 12.05 0.08
C SER A 41 12.18 11.98 1.47
N VAL A 42 13.04 10.99 1.73
CA VAL A 42 13.77 10.86 3.01
C VAL A 42 14.52 12.13 3.39
N ARG A 43 15.05 12.87 2.40
CA ARG A 43 15.77 14.13 2.62
C ARG A 43 14.83 15.25 3.06
N GLU A 44 13.65 15.35 2.45
CA GLU A 44 12.62 16.33 2.80
C GLU A 44 12.03 16.02 4.18
N ILE A 45 11.78 14.74 4.48
CA ILE A 45 11.32 14.30 5.80
C ILE A 45 12.34 14.70 6.86
N ARG A 46 13.63 14.43 6.64
CA ARG A 46 14.69 14.83 7.57
C ARG A 46 14.70 16.34 7.82
N GLY A 47 14.71 17.14 6.75
CA GLY A 47 14.70 18.60 6.87
C GLY A 47 13.46 19.11 7.60
N HIS A 48 12.30 18.52 7.33
CA HIS A 48 11.05 18.91 7.98
C HIS A 48 11.01 18.54 9.47
N LEU A 49 11.59 17.39 9.85
CA LEU A 49 11.72 16.98 11.25
C LEU A 49 12.72 17.85 12.02
N GLU A 50 13.81 18.27 11.37
CA GLU A 50 14.77 19.20 11.94
C GLU A 50 14.15 20.59 12.15
N GLU A 51 13.40 21.10 11.18
CA GLU A 51 12.74 22.41 11.24
C GLU A 51 11.65 22.47 12.31
N LEU A 52 10.77 21.46 12.38
CA LEU A 52 9.63 21.46 13.31
C LEU A 52 10.00 21.05 14.74
N TYR A 53 10.89 20.05 14.88
CA TYR A 53 11.16 19.43 16.18
C TYR A 53 12.59 19.66 16.67
N GLY A 54 13.49 20.21 15.85
CA GLY A 54 14.90 20.37 16.20
C GLY A 54 15.62 19.02 16.42
N ILE A 55 15.10 17.94 15.83
CA ILE A 55 15.63 16.58 15.99
C ILE A 55 16.41 16.21 14.74
N ASP A 56 17.69 15.87 14.89
CA ASP A 56 18.45 15.23 13.82
C ASP A 56 18.14 13.73 13.80
N VAL A 57 17.56 13.28 12.69
CA VAL A 57 17.13 11.89 12.48
C VAL A 57 17.99 11.29 11.37
N SER A 58 18.54 10.10 11.59
CA SER A 58 19.32 9.43 10.56
C SER A 58 18.43 8.99 9.38
N PRO A 59 18.93 9.06 8.13
CA PRO A 59 18.20 8.57 6.96
C PRO A 59 17.79 7.09 7.10
N ASP A 60 18.65 6.27 7.70
CA ASP A 60 18.38 4.85 7.94
C ASP A 60 17.20 4.64 8.88
N LEU A 61 17.05 5.51 9.89
CA LEU A 61 15.91 5.45 10.79
C LEU A 61 14.62 5.75 10.04
N ILE A 62 14.60 6.83 9.25
CA ILE A 62 13.43 7.22 8.45
C ILE A 62 13.05 6.10 7.48
N ALA A 63 14.05 5.48 6.83
CA ALA A 63 13.85 4.38 5.89
C ALA A 63 13.32 3.09 6.54
N ALA A 64 13.58 2.86 7.83
CA ALA A 64 13.10 1.69 8.57
C ALA A 64 11.68 1.88 9.15
N VAL A 65 11.16 3.11 9.24
CA VAL A 65 9.82 3.35 9.80
C VAL A 65 8.71 2.68 8.97
N PRO A 66 8.71 2.73 7.63
CA PRO A 66 7.70 2.02 6.83
C PRO A 66 7.67 0.51 7.05
N ASP A 67 8.74 -0.11 7.56
CA ASP A 67 8.72 -1.55 7.87
C ASP A 67 7.69 -1.89 8.95
N ALA A 68 7.34 -0.93 9.82
CA ALA A 68 6.34 -1.09 10.86
C ALA A 68 4.92 -1.29 10.31
N VAL A 69 4.61 -0.77 9.12
CA VAL A 69 3.27 -0.90 8.50
C VAL A 69 3.16 -2.08 7.54
N LEU A 70 4.23 -2.85 7.34
CA LEU A 70 4.20 -4.00 6.42
C LEU A 70 3.19 -5.07 6.86
N GLU A 71 3.02 -5.25 8.17
CA GLU A 71 2.02 -6.17 8.72
C GLU A 71 0.60 -5.67 8.41
N GLU A 72 0.31 -4.39 8.67
CA GLU A 72 -0.99 -3.77 8.33
C GLU A 72 -1.29 -3.83 6.82
N VAL A 73 -0.28 -3.64 5.97
CA VAL A 73 -0.41 -3.78 4.52
C VAL A 73 -0.75 -5.22 4.15
N ALA A 74 -0.10 -6.21 4.77
CA ALA A 74 -0.40 -7.61 4.53
C ALA A 74 -1.81 -7.99 5.00
N GLU A 75 -2.25 -7.47 6.15
CA GLU A 75 -3.63 -7.63 6.63
C GLU A 75 -4.63 -6.99 5.68
N TRP A 76 -4.37 -5.75 5.23
CA TRP A 76 -5.21 -5.05 4.26
C TRP A 76 -5.31 -5.80 2.92
N GLN A 77 -4.21 -6.39 2.44
CA GLN A 77 -4.16 -7.18 1.21
C GLN A 77 -4.96 -8.50 1.35
N ASN A 78 -5.01 -9.09 2.53
CA ASN A 78 -5.71 -10.36 2.77
C ASN A 78 -7.11 -10.19 3.38
N ARG A 79 -7.58 -8.95 3.58
CA ARG A 79 -8.89 -8.69 4.19
C ARG A 79 -10.01 -9.36 3.38
N PRO A 80 -11.09 -9.83 4.05
CA PRO A 80 -12.27 -10.33 3.36
C PRO A 80 -12.92 -9.22 2.52
N LEU A 81 -13.47 -9.61 1.38
CA LEU A 81 -14.16 -8.74 0.43
C LEU A 81 -15.65 -9.11 0.35
N ASP A 82 -16.46 -8.16 -0.11
CA ASP A 82 -17.87 -8.41 -0.32
C ASP A 82 -18.14 -9.44 -1.43
N ALA A 83 -19.27 -10.12 -1.31
CA ALA A 83 -19.60 -11.23 -2.20
C ALA A 83 -19.89 -10.79 -3.64
N CYS A 84 -20.37 -9.56 -3.88
CA CYS A 84 -20.81 -9.12 -5.20
C CYS A 84 -20.38 -7.70 -5.51
N PHE A 85 -19.71 -7.54 -6.65
CA PHE A 85 -19.32 -6.24 -7.19
C PHE A 85 -20.00 -5.98 -8.54
N PRO A 86 -20.90 -4.98 -8.63
CA PRO A 86 -21.50 -4.59 -9.90
C PRO A 86 -20.50 -4.20 -10.98
N LEU A 87 -19.39 -3.56 -10.61
CA LEU A 87 -18.40 -3.07 -11.54
C LEU A 87 -17.01 -3.16 -10.91
N VAL A 88 -16.05 -3.72 -11.64
CA VAL A 88 -14.63 -3.73 -11.25
C VAL A 88 -13.79 -3.20 -12.39
N PHE A 89 -12.95 -2.21 -12.09
CA PHE A 89 -11.94 -1.68 -13.00
C PHE A 89 -10.60 -2.33 -12.69
N PHE A 90 -9.94 -2.83 -13.72
CA PHE A 90 -8.56 -3.26 -13.68
C PHE A 90 -7.74 -2.26 -14.49
N ASP A 91 -6.79 -1.61 -13.82
CA ASP A 91 -5.88 -0.63 -14.41
C ASP A 91 -4.42 -1.00 -14.09
N ALA A 92 -3.49 -0.46 -14.86
CA ALA A 92 -2.06 -0.72 -14.71
C ALA A 92 -1.24 0.56 -14.84
N ILE A 93 -0.44 0.86 -13.81
CA ILE A 93 0.50 1.99 -13.80
C ILE A 93 1.92 1.46 -13.97
N ARG A 94 2.65 1.96 -14.98
CA ARG A 94 4.05 1.60 -15.20
C ARG A 94 4.98 2.53 -14.41
N VAL A 95 5.76 1.95 -13.53
CA VAL A 95 6.70 2.68 -12.66
C VAL A 95 8.12 2.16 -12.84
N LYS A 96 9.08 3.08 -12.87
CA LYS A 96 10.51 2.75 -12.84
C LYS A 96 10.92 2.43 -11.41
N VAL A 97 11.20 1.17 -11.13
CA VAL A 97 11.63 0.70 -9.82
C VAL A 97 13.11 0.32 -9.91
N ARG A 98 13.91 0.80 -8.95
CA ARG A 98 15.29 0.35 -8.80
C ARG A 98 15.28 -0.96 -8.01
N ASP A 99 15.73 -2.02 -8.63
CA ASP A 99 15.74 -3.37 -8.09
C ASP A 99 17.13 -3.99 -8.32
N GLU A 100 17.79 -4.43 -7.25
CA GLU A 100 19.13 -5.03 -7.30
C GLU A 100 20.17 -4.19 -8.09
N GLY A 101 20.08 -2.86 -8.00
CA GLY A 101 20.99 -1.94 -8.70
C GLY A 101 20.61 -1.61 -10.14
N PHE A 102 19.64 -2.31 -10.74
CA PHE A 102 19.11 -2.02 -12.07
C PHE A 102 17.77 -1.29 -12.00
N VAL A 103 17.56 -0.33 -12.90
CA VAL A 103 16.23 0.32 -13.04
C VAL A 103 15.40 -0.53 -13.99
N ARG A 104 14.35 -1.17 -13.46
CA ARG A 104 13.41 -1.97 -14.24
C ARG A 104 12.07 -1.25 -14.31
N ASN A 105 11.42 -1.30 -15.46
CA ASN A 105 10.01 -0.90 -15.56
C ASN A 105 9.15 -2.03 -15.00
N LYS A 106 8.44 -1.77 -13.90
CA LYS A 106 7.45 -2.69 -13.33
C LYS A 106 6.05 -2.14 -13.60
N ALA A 107 5.08 -3.03 -13.78
CA ALA A 107 3.67 -2.66 -13.88
C ALA A 107 3.00 -2.92 -12.52
N ILE A 108 2.26 -1.93 -12.04
CA ILE A 108 1.45 -1.99 -10.83
C ILE A 108 0.00 -2.10 -11.27
N TYR A 109 -0.61 -3.26 -11.06
CA TYR A 109 -2.01 -3.52 -11.35
C TYR A 109 -2.86 -3.15 -10.14
N ILE A 110 -3.96 -2.46 -10.39
CA ILE A 110 -4.91 -2.02 -9.36
C ILE A 110 -6.29 -2.53 -9.76
N ALA A 111 -6.97 -3.16 -8.82
CA ALA A 111 -8.38 -3.52 -8.96
C ALA A 111 -9.25 -2.58 -8.10
N LEU A 112 -10.12 -1.82 -8.74
CA LEU A 112 -11.06 -0.92 -8.10
C LEU A 112 -12.49 -1.45 -8.28
N GLY A 113 -13.09 -1.91 -7.21
CA GLY A 113 -14.48 -2.36 -7.15
C GLY A 113 -15.43 -1.21 -6.84
N ILE A 114 -16.62 -1.28 -7.42
CA ILE A 114 -17.77 -0.43 -7.08
C ILE A 114 -18.76 -1.31 -6.34
N LEU A 115 -19.16 -0.88 -5.15
CA LEU A 115 -20.16 -1.55 -4.31
C LEU A 115 -21.59 -1.27 -4.81
N PRO A 116 -22.59 -2.07 -4.39
CA PRO A 116 -23.99 -1.85 -4.78
C PRO A 116 -24.57 -0.49 -4.36
N ASP A 117 -24.02 0.12 -3.31
CA ASP A 117 -24.39 1.46 -2.82
C ASP A 117 -23.70 2.61 -3.60
N GLY A 118 -22.83 2.27 -4.56
CA GLY A 118 -22.03 3.23 -5.32
C GLY A 118 -20.69 3.60 -4.68
N GLY A 119 -20.36 3.04 -3.51
CA GLY A 119 -19.06 3.17 -2.88
C GLY A 119 -17.94 2.62 -3.76
N LYS A 120 -16.75 3.20 -3.66
CA LYS A 120 -15.55 2.72 -4.37
C LYS A 120 -14.62 2.07 -3.36
N GLU A 121 -14.14 0.88 -3.68
CA GLU A 121 -13.19 0.16 -2.83
C GLU A 121 -12.04 -0.40 -3.67
N THR A 122 -10.81 -0.23 -3.20
CA THR A 122 -9.66 -0.90 -3.81
C THR A 122 -9.59 -2.33 -3.32
N LEU A 123 -9.80 -3.28 -4.24
CA LEU A 123 -9.80 -4.70 -3.95
C LEU A 123 -8.39 -5.24 -3.76
N GLY A 124 -7.42 -4.74 -4.53
CA GLY A 124 -6.03 -5.17 -4.42
C GLY A 124 -5.07 -4.39 -5.31
N ILE A 125 -3.77 -4.55 -5.01
CA ILE A 125 -2.65 -3.97 -5.74
C ILE A 125 -1.61 -5.06 -5.94
N TRP A 126 -1.19 -5.28 -7.18
CA TRP A 126 -0.20 -6.30 -7.54
C TRP A 126 0.93 -5.70 -8.36
N ILE A 127 2.17 -6.04 -8.02
CA ILE A 127 3.36 -5.59 -8.76
C ILE A 127 3.89 -6.78 -9.55
N GLU A 128 4.00 -6.63 -10.86
CA GLU A 128 4.49 -7.70 -11.73
C GLU A 128 5.42 -7.15 -12.82
N GLN A 129 6.39 -7.97 -13.24
CA GLN A 129 7.32 -7.60 -14.32
C GLN A 129 6.77 -7.96 -15.71
N THR A 130 5.97 -9.02 -15.81
CA THR A 130 5.47 -9.54 -17.09
C THR A 130 3.96 -9.78 -17.06
N GLU A 131 3.27 -9.25 -18.08
CA GLU A 131 1.85 -9.51 -18.32
C GLU A 131 1.66 -10.94 -18.86
N GLY A 132 0.78 -11.72 -18.23
CA GLY A 132 0.49 -13.07 -18.70
C GLY A 132 -0.81 -13.65 -18.13
N ALA A 133 -1.39 -14.62 -18.82
CA ALA A 133 -2.65 -15.25 -18.40
C ALA A 133 -2.57 -15.90 -17.00
N LYS A 134 -1.40 -16.43 -16.63
CA LYS A 134 -1.16 -17.01 -15.29
C LYS A 134 -1.24 -15.97 -14.17
N PHE A 135 -0.84 -14.73 -14.44
CA PHE A 135 -0.95 -13.63 -13.47
C PHE A 135 -2.42 -13.30 -13.20
N TRP A 136 -3.22 -13.11 -14.24
CA TRP A 136 -4.64 -12.82 -14.09
C TRP A 136 -5.42 -13.95 -13.41
N LEU A 137 -5.09 -15.21 -13.70
CA LEU A 137 -5.69 -16.34 -12.98
C LEU A 137 -5.38 -16.29 -11.48
N ARG A 138 -4.14 -15.95 -11.09
CA ARG A 138 -3.77 -15.78 -9.69
C ARG A 138 -4.54 -14.63 -9.03
N VAL A 139 -4.66 -13.47 -9.71
CA VAL A 139 -5.44 -12.32 -9.20
C VAL A 139 -6.90 -12.70 -9.00
N MET A 140 -7.53 -13.37 -9.97
CA MET A 140 -8.93 -13.79 -9.85
C MET A 140 -9.15 -14.80 -8.73
N ASN A 141 -8.26 -15.80 -8.60
CA ASN A 141 -8.33 -16.78 -7.51
C ASN A 141 -8.14 -16.12 -6.14
N GLU A 142 -7.27 -15.12 -6.03
CA GLU A 142 -7.08 -14.37 -4.78
C GLU A 142 -8.35 -13.60 -4.39
N LEU A 143 -9.01 -12.94 -5.34
CA LEU A 143 -10.29 -12.26 -5.10
C LEU A 143 -11.38 -13.26 -4.67
N GLU A 144 -11.47 -14.41 -5.33
CA GLU A 144 -12.42 -15.47 -4.98
C GLU A 144 -12.17 -16.02 -3.56
N ASN A 145 -10.91 -16.33 -3.23
CA ASN A 145 -10.52 -16.79 -1.90
C ASN A 145 -10.80 -15.77 -0.79
N ARG A 146 -10.82 -14.47 -1.13
CA ARG A 146 -11.15 -13.38 -0.21
C ARG A 146 -12.66 -13.14 -0.07
N GLY A 147 -13.50 -13.83 -0.84
CA GLY A 147 -14.95 -13.81 -0.69
C GLY A 147 -15.73 -13.28 -1.90
N VAL A 148 -15.05 -12.81 -2.96
CA VAL A 148 -15.73 -12.32 -4.16
C VAL A 148 -16.38 -13.48 -4.90
N ALA A 149 -17.71 -13.54 -4.86
CA ALA A 149 -18.48 -14.59 -5.52
C ALA A 149 -18.88 -14.20 -6.95
N ASP A 150 -19.22 -12.93 -7.20
CA ASP A 150 -19.60 -12.48 -8.54
C ASP A 150 -19.18 -11.05 -8.87
N ILE A 151 -18.82 -10.85 -10.15
CA ILE A 151 -18.48 -9.56 -10.73
C ILE A 151 -19.34 -9.39 -11.98
N LEU A 152 -20.30 -8.46 -11.97
CA LEU A 152 -21.24 -8.30 -13.09
C LEU A 152 -20.53 -7.73 -14.34
N ILE A 153 -19.69 -6.70 -14.15
CA ILE A 153 -18.94 -6.05 -15.22
C ILE A 153 -17.48 -5.89 -14.80
N ALA A 154 -16.59 -6.50 -15.57
CA ALA A 154 -15.15 -6.25 -15.46
C ALA A 154 -14.72 -5.35 -16.62
N VAL A 155 -14.14 -4.20 -16.28
CA VAL A 155 -13.56 -3.23 -17.20
C VAL A 155 -12.05 -3.35 -17.15
N VAL A 156 -11.45 -3.63 -18.30
CA VAL A 156 -10.01 -3.86 -18.43
C VAL A 156 -9.50 -3.00 -19.58
N ASP A 157 -8.45 -2.22 -19.35
CA ASP A 157 -7.83 -1.40 -20.40
C ASP A 157 -6.65 -2.12 -21.07
N GLY A 158 -6.76 -2.41 -22.36
CA GLY A 158 -5.63 -2.81 -23.19
C GLY A 158 -4.88 -4.11 -22.85
N MET A 159 -5.32 -4.92 -21.87
CA MET A 159 -4.49 -6.03 -21.37
C MET A 159 -4.68 -7.34 -22.15
N GLU A 160 -3.58 -7.85 -22.71
CA GLU A 160 -3.51 -9.21 -23.27
C GLU A 160 -3.52 -10.26 -22.14
N GLY A 161 -4.28 -11.35 -22.31
CA GLY A 161 -4.27 -12.48 -21.36
C GLY A 161 -5.30 -12.46 -20.23
N PHE A 162 -6.15 -11.44 -20.10
CA PHE A 162 -7.25 -11.48 -19.11
C PHE A 162 -8.30 -12.55 -19.49
N PRO A 163 -8.55 -13.56 -18.64
CA PRO A 163 -9.39 -14.69 -18.95
C PRO A 163 -10.82 -14.24 -19.28
N ARG A 164 -11.39 -14.77 -20.37
CA ARG A 164 -12.77 -14.47 -20.80
C ARG A 164 -13.85 -15.06 -19.88
N ARG A 165 -13.45 -15.85 -18.88
CA ARG A 165 -14.31 -16.77 -18.16
C ARG A 165 -13.92 -16.82 -16.69
N SER A 166 -14.21 -15.76 -15.95
CA SER A 166 -14.12 -15.81 -14.48
C SER A 166 -15.48 -16.08 -13.82
N THR A 167 -16.61 -15.75 -14.45
CA THR A 167 -17.95 -16.18 -13.99
C THR A 167 -18.90 -16.43 -15.17
N PRO A 168 -19.95 -17.28 -15.05
CA PRO A 168 -20.91 -17.54 -16.12
C PRO A 168 -21.69 -16.30 -16.61
N TYR A 169 -21.70 -15.22 -15.82
CA TYR A 169 -22.52 -14.02 -16.05
C TYR A 169 -21.71 -12.73 -16.29
N SER A 170 -20.40 -12.73 -16.06
CA SER A 170 -19.57 -11.53 -16.23
C SER A 170 -19.47 -11.12 -17.70
N ARG A 171 -19.95 -9.90 -18.01
CA ARG A 171 -19.72 -9.29 -19.33
C ARG A 171 -18.39 -8.56 -19.30
N LYS A 172 -17.37 -9.13 -19.94
CA LYS A 172 -16.13 -8.40 -20.24
C LYS A 172 -16.44 -7.27 -21.21
N ARG A 173 -16.23 -6.02 -20.78
CA ARG A 173 -16.20 -4.86 -21.68
C ARG A 173 -14.80 -4.29 -21.67
N SER A 174 -14.16 -4.31 -22.85
CA SER A 174 -12.92 -3.56 -23.05
C SER A 174 -13.29 -2.07 -23.00
N CYS A 175 -12.60 -1.30 -22.16
CA CYS A 175 -12.54 0.12 -22.39
C CYS A 175 -11.79 0.31 -23.71
N LYS A 176 -12.46 0.87 -24.72
CA LYS A 176 -11.71 1.60 -25.74
C LYS A 176 -11.19 2.86 -25.06
N PRO A 177 -9.97 3.31 -25.38
CA PRO A 177 -9.43 4.52 -24.77
C PRO A 177 -10.43 5.65 -24.96
N ALA A 178 -10.95 6.17 -23.86
CA ALA A 178 -11.51 7.50 -23.87
C ALA A 178 -10.33 8.39 -24.20
N SER A 179 -10.30 8.92 -25.42
CA SER A 179 -9.40 10.00 -25.80
C SER A 179 -9.66 11.17 -24.86
N TRP A 180 -8.93 11.22 -23.75
CA TRP A 180 -8.76 12.42 -22.96
C TRP A 180 -7.76 13.28 -23.74
N ALA A 181 -8.28 13.97 -24.75
CA ALA A 181 -7.63 15.16 -25.27
C ALA A 181 -7.67 16.20 -24.15
N CYS A 182 -6.49 16.49 -23.60
CA CYS A 182 -6.14 17.85 -23.21
C CYS A 182 -5.42 18.45 -24.43
#